data_AF-A0A7J7P359-F1
#
_entry.id   AF-A0A7J7P359-F1
#
_cell.length_a   1.000
_cell.length_b   1.000
_cell.length_c   1.000
_cell.angle_alpha   90.00
_cell.angle_beta   90.00
_cell.angle_gamma   90.00
#
_symmetry.space_group_name_H-M   'P 1'
#
loop_
_entity.id
_entity.type
_entity.pdbx_description
1 polymer ?
#
loop_
_entity_poly.entity_id
_entity_poly.type
_entity_poly.pdbx_seq_one_letter_code
_entity_poly.pdbx_strand_id
1 'polypeptide(L)' 'MGLLRRSYMLWRSLTTRTGHGYNEASGTFDWPKEYWADILVAYPKAKKFMTTPLANRELLKGMFEGAIAT' A
#
# COMPACT_ATOMS: atom_id res chain seq x y z
N MET A 1 10.90 13.91 -5.28
CA MET A 1 9.80 13.50 -4.37
C MET A 1 8.62 12.76 -5.02
N GLY A 2 8.37 12.87 -6.34
CA GLY A 2 7.15 12.30 -6.96
C GLY A 2 6.98 10.77 -6.89
N LEU A 3 8.08 10.00 -6.84
CA LEU A 3 8.04 8.54 -6.79
C LEU A 3 7.59 7.99 -5.42
N LEU A 4 7.99 8.66 -4.33
CA LEU A 4 7.56 8.32 -2.97
C LEU A 4 6.05 8.52 -2.82
N ARG A 5 5.55 9.70 -3.23
CA ARG A 5 4.12 10.03 -3.19
C ARG A 5 3.29 9.06 -4.01
N ARG A 6 3.71 8.72 -5.24
CA ARG A 6 3.00 7.75 -6.09
C ARG A 6 2.96 6.35 -5.47
N SER A 7 4.06 5.90 -4.87
CA SER A 7 4.10 4.60 -4.18
C SER A 7 3.19 4.58 -2.95
N TYR A 8 3.18 5.67 -2.18
CA TYR A 8 2.33 5.83 -1.02
C TYR A 8 0.83 5.87 -1.40
N MET A 9 0.44 6.67 -2.39
CA MET A 9 -0.95 6.76 -2.86
C MET A 9 -1.46 5.43 -3.42
N LEU A 10 -0.60 4.70 -4.15
CA LEU A 10 -0.93 3.35 -4.61
C LEU A 10 -1.16 2.42 -3.42
N TRP A 11 -0.22 2.34 -2.48
CA TRP A 11 -0.37 1.53 -1.27
C TRP A 11 -1.64 1.90 -0.48
N ARG A 12 -1.91 3.20 -0.32
CA ARG A 12 -3.10 3.71 0.37
C ARG A 12 -4.39 3.25 -0.31
N SER A 13 -4.45 3.35 -1.64
CA SER A 13 -5.59 2.88 -2.43
C SER A 13 -5.83 1.38 -2.28
N LEU A 14 -4.74 0.59 -2.14
CA LEU A 14 -4.85 -0.84 -1.85
C LEU A 14 -5.37 -1.09 -0.43
N THR A 15 -4.91 -0.35 0.58
CA THR A 15 -5.41 -0.48 1.97
C THR A 15 -6.88 -0.11 2.13
N THR A 16 -7.40 0.79 1.29
CA THR A 16 -8.81 1.19 1.31
C THR A 16 -9.74 0.21 0.58
N ARG A 17 -9.20 -0.77 -0.18
CA ARG A 17 -10.04 -1.85 -0.75
C ARG A 17 -10.44 -2.80 0.38
N THR A 18 -11.57 -2.47 1.01
CA THR A 18 -12.20 -3.25 2.08
C THR A 18 -12.44 -4.70 1.65
N GLY A 19 -12.11 -5.65 2.54
CA GLY A 19 -12.65 -7.02 2.48
C GLY A 19 -11.66 -8.18 2.40
N HIS A 20 -10.35 -7.95 2.20
CA HIS A 20 -9.46 -9.09 1.88
C HIS A 20 -8.14 -9.20 2.65
N GLY A 21 -7.97 -8.59 3.83
CA GLY A 21 -6.82 -8.97 4.67
C GLY A 21 -5.54 -8.18 4.37
N TYR A 22 -5.65 -6.84 4.41
CA TYR A 22 -4.47 -6.06 4.76
C TYR A 22 -4.08 -6.41 6.20
N ASN A 23 -2.87 -6.91 6.39
CA ASN A 23 -2.35 -7.30 7.69
C ASN A 23 -1.56 -6.12 8.27
N GLU A 24 -2.11 -5.48 9.29
CA GLU A 24 -1.51 -4.28 9.88
C GLU A 24 -0.15 -4.60 10.55
N ALA A 25 -0.05 -5.78 11.18
CA ALA A 25 1.15 -6.23 11.87
C ALA A 25 2.32 -6.43 10.91
N SER A 26 2.10 -7.14 9.80
CA SER A 26 3.14 -7.41 8.79
C SER A 26 3.28 -6.30 7.74
N GLY A 27 2.24 -5.48 7.55
CA GLY A 27 2.18 -4.42 6.55
C GLY A 27 2.02 -4.87 5.10
N THR A 28 1.56 -6.10 4.92
CA THR A 28 1.39 -6.79 3.64
C THR A 28 -0.09 -7.05 3.38
N PHE A 29 -0.42 -7.47 2.16
CA PHE A 29 -1.78 -7.87 1.79
C PHE A 29 -1.82 -9.38 1.63
N ASP A 30 -2.57 -10.05 2.51
CA ASP A 30 -2.84 -11.50 2.47
C ASP A 30 -3.95 -11.83 1.46
N TRP A 31 -3.90 -11.19 0.29
CA TRP A 31 -4.89 -11.37 -0.77
C TRP A 31 -4.62 -12.66 -1.56
N PRO A 32 -5.67 -13.37 -2.00
CA PRO A 32 -5.49 -14.51 -2.90
C PRO A 32 -4.86 -14.06 -4.22
N LYS A 33 -4.12 -14.97 -4.87
CA LYS A 33 -3.41 -14.69 -6.13
C LYS A 33 -4.32 -14.13 -7.23
N GLU A 34 -5.57 -14.57 -7.28
CA GLU A 34 -6.57 -14.12 -8.25
C GLU A 34 -6.89 -12.62 -8.10
N TYR A 35 -6.96 -12.13 -6.86
CA TYR A 35 -7.16 -10.72 -6.57
C TYR A 35 -5.94 -9.88 -6.97
N TRP A 36 -4.74 -10.43 -6.75
CA TRP A 36 -3.51 -9.82 -7.21
C TRP A 36 -3.42 -9.74 -8.74
N ALA A 37 -3.93 -10.73 -9.48
CA ALA A 37 -3.86 -10.74 -10.93
C ALA A 37 -4.56 -9.50 -11.55
N ASP A 38 -5.78 -9.19 -11.11
CA ASP A 38 -6.53 -8.00 -11.55
C ASP A 38 -5.77 -6.69 -11.21
N ILE A 39 -5.20 -6.64 -10.02
CA ILE A 39 -4.48 -5.45 -9.53
C ILE A 39 -3.16 -5.25 -10.26
N LEU A 40 -2.46 -6.32 -10.61
CA LEU A 40 -1.18 -6.25 -11.31
C LEU A 40 -1.35 -5.89 -12.78
N VAL A 41 -2.52 -6.15 -13.38
CA VAL A 41 -2.87 -5.64 -14.72
C VAL A 41 -2.98 -4.12 -14.70
N ALA A 42 -3.70 -3.55 -13.73
CA ALA A 42 -3.87 -2.10 -13.62
C ALA A 42 -2.65 -1.38 -13.03
N TYR A 43 -1.95 -2.03 -12.08
CA TYR A 43 -0.86 -1.46 -11.29
C TYR A 43 0.29 -2.47 -11.13
N PRO A 44 1.10 -2.70 -12.17
CA PRO A 44 2.20 -3.69 -12.12
C PRO A 44 3.23 -3.37 -11.03
N LYS A 45 3.36 -2.09 -10.64
CA LYS A 45 4.23 -1.64 -9.53
C LYS A 45 3.75 -2.07 -8.15
N ALA A 46 2.51 -2.57 -8.01
CA ALA A 46 1.97 -3.08 -6.75
C ALA A 46 2.60 -4.43 -6.35
N LYS A 47 3.24 -5.14 -7.30
CA LYS A 47 3.88 -6.45 -7.05
C LYS A 47 4.83 -6.45 -5.85
N LYS A 48 5.54 -5.34 -5.62
CA LYS A 48 6.44 -5.20 -4.46
C LYS A 48 5.72 -5.33 -3.11
N PHE A 49 4.45 -4.95 -3.04
CA PHE A 49 3.64 -4.99 -1.82
C PHE A 49 3.13 -6.40 -1.48
N MET A 50 3.32 -7.38 -2.36
CA MET A 50 3.03 -8.79 -2.08
C MET A 50 4.03 -9.40 -1.10
N THR A 51 5.29 -8.98 -1.18
CA THR A 51 6.40 -9.58 -0.43
C THR A 51 7.05 -8.63 0.55
N THR A 52 6.83 -7.32 0.37
CA THR A 52 7.54 -6.30 1.13
C THR A 52 6.57 -5.21 1.56
N PRO A 53 6.46 -4.94 2.87
CA PRO A 53 5.65 -3.82 3.34
C PRO A 53 6.21 -2.49 2.81
N LEU A 54 5.36 -1.48 2.71
CA LEU A 54 5.83 -0.15 2.38
C LEU A 54 6.77 0.33 3.51
N ALA A 55 8.00 0.73 3.18
CA ALA A 55 8.93 1.27 4.18
C ALA A 55 8.45 2.64 4.68
N ASN A 56 8.71 2.96 5.95
CA ASN A 56 8.40 4.27 6.57
C ASN A 56 6.93 4.68 6.45
N ARG A 57 5.99 3.72 6.55
CA ARG A 57 4.53 3.91 6.39
C ARG A 57 4.00 5.12 7.16
N GLU A 58 4.36 5.21 8.44
CA GLU A 58 3.90 6.26 9.35
C GLU A 58 4.47 7.63 8.98
N LEU A 59 5.75 7.69 8.61
CA LEU A 59 6.38 8.91 8.11
C LEU A 59 5.72 9.37 6.80
N LEU A 60 5.46 8.46 5.86
CA LEU A 60 4.81 8.77 4.59
C LEU A 60 3.35 9.20 4.80
N LYS A 61 2.66 8.60 5.77
CA LYS A 61 1.34 9.03 6.22
C LYS A 61 1.37 10.44 6.79
N GLY A 62 2.26 10.75 7.72
CA GLY A 62 2.43 12.13 8.22
C GLY A 62 2.76 13.12 7.10
N MET A 63 3.66 12.73 6.20
CA MET A 63 4.14 13.56 5.09
C MET A 63 3.09 13.83 4.00
N PHE A 64 2.21 12.86 3.71
CA PHE A 64 1.26 12.95 2.58
C PHE A 64 -0.21 13.05 2.97
N GLU A 65 -0.61 12.55 4.14
CA GLU A 65 -1.96 12.73 4.70
C GLU A 65 -2.01 13.90 5.71
N GLY A 66 -0.89 14.52 6.04
CA GLY A 66 -0.85 15.69 6.92
C GLY A 66 -1.22 15.36 8.36
N ALA A 67 -0.82 14.19 8.87
CA ALA A 67 -0.91 13.93 10.30
C ALA A 67 0.10 14.83 11.01
N ILE A 68 -0.37 16.01 11.43
CA ILE A 68 0.28 16.78 12.48
C ILE A 68 0.27 15.85 13.70
N ALA A 69 1.46 15.40 14.09
CA ALA A 69 1.64 14.82 15.41
C ALA A 69 1.29 15.94 16.41
N THR A 70 0.09 15.89 16.97
CA THR A 70 -0.30 16.64 18.16
C THR A 70 0.06 15.82 19.38
#